data_AF-A0A0D0C0R4-F1
#
_entry.id   AF-A0A0D0C0R4-F1
#
_cell.length_a   1.000
_cell.length_b   1.000
_cell.length_c   1.000
_cell.angle_alpha   90.00
_cell.angle_beta   90.00
_cell.angle_gamma   90.00
#
_symmetry.space_group_name_H-M   'P 1'
#
loop_
_entity.id
_entity.type
_entity.pdbx_description
1 polymer ?
#
loop_
_entity_poly.entity_id
_entity_poly.type
_entity_poly.pdbx_seq_one_letter_code
_entity_poly.pdbx_strand_id
1 'polypeptide(L)'
;MANGSSLKFLRIYDTLPPEAQKSLVDSQLGSLLKSLPKEKAKRVVSAATRLQKRYASIPDIDVKSKKKEIRTLLNDLRRDNTRFFLKDRSNRTEIHAEVIDTLACWIEQIWRVVYEHNVHFVKAHNALLYIANLILEIRDISGHGGGHHPVSVKIKSTSGKLIKRFSYSNIQSMDKVLLWMWRELFVSMSASGGRQARKKISEMLVDIEDTFGWKSLAKVLHGGYNALAWALDEDEDDIDDDNDEGSILSDDMINKQRHHLRTLVISYLRTLFELNPSPNLYISIIELSDEPELTSIELLDTLSDIATSNSSAFASALTIYASEGDASEIVQLLDTHAHLLRPQDASSYQAAVVTMAEDEMLDKGGSWRRWCWRHRRRGWDTTPTSSDSLYSDDMISMKTTRTPMKVARSVSGAWVWGGMGLLDMDPDDPDLDDVREELRPRLKERFEDYCTTLITPSSGCPNSRPLIARTVKNELLTTLDDFEVCEGKEPVGHSGVRGLTTFTPSPSIKRREVGMDKGREDDLK
;
A
#
# COMPACT_ATOMS: atom_id res chain seq x y z
N MET A 1 -36.34 -2.77 -11.31
CA MET A 1 -36.38 -3.27 -9.92
C MET A 1 -36.71 -4.75 -9.98
N ALA A 2 -35.86 -5.63 -9.47
CA ALA A 2 -36.18 -7.06 -9.41
C ALA A 2 -37.27 -7.28 -8.35
N ASN A 3 -38.35 -7.98 -8.69
CA ASN A 3 -39.38 -8.36 -7.73
C ASN A 3 -38.73 -9.11 -6.56
N GLY A 4 -39.13 -8.82 -5.31
CA GLY A 4 -38.54 -9.41 -4.11
C GLY A 4 -38.50 -10.95 -4.14
N SER A 5 -39.43 -11.58 -4.87
CA SER A 5 -39.48 -13.03 -5.10
C SER A 5 -38.28 -13.56 -5.91
N SER A 6 -37.76 -12.81 -6.88
CA SER A 6 -36.60 -13.21 -7.68
C SER A 6 -35.32 -13.23 -6.83
N LEU A 7 -35.14 -12.23 -5.96
CA LEU A 7 -34.01 -12.20 -5.02
C LEU A 7 -34.09 -13.33 -3.99
N LYS A 8 -35.28 -13.65 -3.48
CA LYS A 8 -35.49 -14.80 -2.60
C LYS A 8 -35.14 -16.11 -3.30
N PHE A 9 -35.57 -16.30 -4.55
CA PHE A 9 -35.23 -17.48 -5.34
C PHE A 9 -33.72 -17.63 -5.53
N LEU A 10 -33.01 -16.56 -5.94
CA LEU A 10 -31.56 -16.62 -6.14
C LEU A 10 -30.81 -16.98 -4.85
N ARG A 11 -31.20 -16.41 -3.70
CA ARG A 11 -30.61 -16.78 -2.41
C ARG A 11 -30.79 -18.26 -2.08
N ILE A 12 -31.98 -18.82 -2.35
CA ILE A 12 -32.23 -20.25 -2.14
C ILE A 12 -31.40 -21.07 -3.13
N TYR A 13 -31.41 -20.70 -4.41
CA TYR A 13 -30.65 -21.37 -5.45
C TYR A 13 -29.15 -21.47 -5.11
N ASP A 14 -28.54 -20.36 -4.69
CA ASP A 14 -27.12 -20.30 -4.34
C ASP A 14 -26.75 -21.15 -3.11
N THR A 15 -27.72 -21.45 -2.23
CA THR A 15 -27.52 -22.32 -1.06
C THR A 15 -27.69 -23.81 -1.35
N LEU A 16 -28.26 -24.17 -2.51
CA LEU A 16 -28.45 -25.57 -2.88
C LEU A 16 -27.14 -26.21 -3.35
N PRO A 17 -26.91 -27.51 -3.05
CA PRO A 17 -25.83 -28.27 -3.67
C PRO A 17 -25.94 -28.27 -5.21
N PRO A 18 -24.83 -28.41 -5.96
CA PRO A 18 -24.83 -28.40 -7.42
C PRO A 18 -25.80 -29.40 -8.07
N GLU A 19 -25.99 -30.58 -7.46
CA GLU A 19 -26.91 -31.61 -7.93
C GLU A 19 -28.37 -31.15 -7.80
N ALA A 20 -28.70 -30.48 -6.68
CA ALA A 20 -30.03 -29.94 -6.42
C ALA A 20 -30.30 -28.70 -7.29
N GLN A 21 -29.30 -27.85 -7.53
CA GLN A 21 -29.39 -26.75 -8.48
C GLN A 21 -29.72 -27.27 -9.88
N LYS A 22 -28.99 -28.27 -10.36
CA LYS A 22 -29.23 -28.91 -11.65
C LYS A 22 -30.63 -29.53 -11.72
N SER A 23 -31.03 -30.27 -10.70
CA SER A 23 -32.37 -30.88 -10.62
C SER A 23 -33.49 -29.83 -10.64
N LEU A 24 -33.33 -28.72 -9.92
CA LEU A 24 -34.29 -27.63 -9.90
C LEU A 24 -34.40 -26.95 -11.27
N VAL A 25 -33.27 -26.71 -11.95
CA VAL A 25 -33.25 -26.17 -13.32
C VAL A 25 -33.90 -27.14 -14.29
N ASP A 26 -33.52 -28.41 -14.28
CA ASP A 26 -34.05 -29.42 -15.20
C ASP A 26 -35.57 -29.60 -15.04
N SER A 27 -36.07 -29.64 -13.80
CA SER A 27 -37.49 -29.82 -13.50
C SER A 27 -38.33 -28.56 -13.74
N GLN A 28 -37.92 -27.43 -13.16
CA GLN A 28 -38.72 -26.20 -13.17
C GLN A 28 -38.45 -25.37 -14.43
N LEU A 29 -37.19 -25.14 -14.80
CA LEU A 29 -36.88 -24.36 -16.00
C LEU A 29 -37.25 -25.12 -17.28
N GLY A 30 -37.04 -26.44 -17.29
CA GLY A 30 -37.43 -27.30 -18.40
C GLY A 30 -38.95 -27.29 -18.66
N SER A 31 -39.77 -27.36 -17.60
CA SER A 31 -41.24 -27.27 -17.72
C SER A 31 -41.70 -25.86 -18.12
N LEU A 32 -41.11 -24.81 -17.54
CA LEU A 32 -41.39 -23.42 -17.91
C LEU A 32 -41.06 -23.14 -19.39
N LEU A 33 -39.90 -23.60 -19.89
CA LEU A 33 -39.51 -23.45 -21.30
C LEU A 33 -40.47 -24.16 -22.26
N LYS A 34 -41.04 -25.31 -21.87
CA LYS A 34 -42.06 -26.01 -22.66
C LYS A 34 -43.39 -25.26 -22.69
N SER A 35 -43.74 -24.54 -21.63
CA SER A 35 -44.98 -23.75 -21.54
C SER A 35 -44.90 -22.39 -22.25
N LEU A 36 -43.68 -21.88 -22.47
CA LEU A 36 -43.46 -20.60 -23.13
C LEU A 36 -43.77 -20.66 -24.63
N PRO A 37 -44.26 -19.57 -25.24
CA PRO A 37 -44.37 -19.46 -26.69
C PRO A 37 -43.02 -19.75 -27.37
N LYS A 38 -43.04 -20.49 -28.48
CA LYS A 38 -41.85 -20.98 -29.19
C LYS A 38 -40.81 -19.89 -29.44
N GLU A 39 -41.23 -18.69 -29.82
CA GLU A 39 -40.33 -17.54 -30.05
C GLU A 39 -39.59 -17.09 -28.79
N LYS A 40 -40.26 -17.06 -27.63
CA LYS A 40 -39.63 -16.70 -26.35
C LYS A 40 -38.67 -17.80 -25.90
N ALA A 41 -39.07 -19.08 -26.02
CA ALA A 41 -38.21 -20.21 -25.70
C ALA A 41 -36.93 -20.20 -26.56
N LYS A 42 -37.05 -19.98 -27.87
CA LYS A 42 -35.91 -19.85 -28.80
C LYS A 42 -34.97 -18.71 -28.40
N ARG A 43 -35.51 -17.57 -27.98
CA ARG A 43 -34.69 -16.44 -27.46
C ARG A 43 -33.93 -16.81 -26.19
N VAL A 44 -34.55 -17.52 -25.25
CA VAL A 44 -33.87 -17.98 -24.02
C VAL A 44 -32.77 -18.97 -24.35
N VAL A 45 -33.02 -19.97 -25.20
CA VAL A 45 -32.01 -20.94 -25.64
C VAL A 45 -30.86 -20.23 -26.36
N SER A 46 -31.15 -19.31 -27.28
CA SER A 46 -30.11 -18.53 -27.98
C SER A 46 -29.26 -17.70 -27.00
N ALA A 47 -29.88 -17.07 -25.99
CA ALA A 47 -29.15 -16.36 -24.94
C ALA A 47 -28.27 -17.31 -24.12
N ALA A 48 -28.77 -18.49 -23.75
CA ALA A 48 -28.01 -19.52 -23.03
C ALA A 48 -26.84 -20.05 -23.87
N THR A 49 -27.05 -20.34 -25.16
CA THR A 49 -25.99 -20.77 -26.08
C THR A 49 -24.91 -19.70 -26.24
N ARG A 50 -25.29 -18.42 -26.30
CA ARG A 50 -24.33 -17.32 -26.36
C ARG A 50 -23.49 -17.22 -25.08
N LEU A 51 -24.11 -17.39 -23.90
CA LEU A 51 -23.39 -17.45 -22.63
C LEU A 51 -22.47 -18.66 -22.56
N GLN A 52 -22.95 -19.85 -22.96
CA GLN A 52 -22.13 -21.06 -23.03
C GLN A 52 -20.92 -20.85 -23.93
N LYS A 53 -21.10 -20.27 -25.14
CA LYS A 53 -19.99 -19.99 -26.06
C LYS A 53 -19.00 -18.98 -25.47
N ARG A 54 -19.50 -17.92 -24.79
CA ARG A 54 -18.65 -16.94 -24.10
C ARG A 54 -17.80 -17.58 -23.01
N TYR A 55 -18.32 -18.60 -22.34
CA TYR A 55 -17.68 -19.24 -21.20
C TYR A 55 -16.92 -20.54 -21.54
N ALA A 56 -17.08 -21.06 -22.75
CA ALA A 56 -16.36 -22.25 -23.21
C ALA A 56 -14.83 -22.03 -23.34
N SER A 57 -14.39 -20.78 -23.51
CA SER A 57 -12.97 -20.42 -23.64
C SER A 57 -12.33 -19.89 -22.36
N ILE A 58 -13.01 -20.00 -21.19
CA ILE A 58 -12.43 -19.53 -19.93
C ILE A 58 -11.17 -20.38 -19.61
N PRO A 59 -10.00 -19.76 -19.41
CA PRO A 59 -8.83 -20.46 -18.89
C PRO A 59 -9.11 -20.99 -17.47
N ASP A 60 -8.78 -22.26 -17.20
CA ASP A 60 -8.86 -22.76 -15.83
C ASP A 60 -7.66 -22.29 -15.01
N ILE A 61 -7.92 -21.51 -13.95
CA ILE A 61 -6.91 -21.12 -12.97
C ILE A 61 -6.67 -22.30 -12.02
N ASP A 62 -6.00 -23.36 -12.47
CA ASP A 62 -5.64 -24.47 -11.58
C ASP A 62 -4.47 -24.11 -10.66
N VAL A 63 -4.82 -23.47 -9.53
CA VAL A 63 -3.87 -23.07 -8.48
C VAL A 63 -3.07 -24.27 -7.97
N LYS A 64 -3.64 -25.48 -7.92
CA LYS A 64 -2.95 -26.65 -7.37
C LYS A 64 -1.87 -27.16 -8.32
N SER A 65 -2.22 -27.32 -9.60
CA SER A 65 -1.26 -27.73 -10.62
C SER A 65 -0.14 -26.70 -10.77
N LYS A 66 -0.48 -25.41 -10.91
CA LYS A 66 0.51 -24.33 -11.03
C LYS A 66 1.42 -24.22 -9.81
N LYS A 67 0.89 -24.38 -8.60
CA LYS A 67 1.69 -24.45 -7.37
C LYS A 67 2.69 -25.60 -7.38
N LYS A 68 2.34 -26.77 -7.92
CA LYS A 68 3.24 -27.93 -8.01
C LYS A 68 4.37 -27.68 -9.01
N GLU A 69 4.04 -27.16 -10.19
CA GLU A 69 4.98 -26.78 -11.25
C GLU A 69 6.01 -25.77 -10.73
N ILE A 70 5.54 -24.64 -10.20
CA ILE A 70 6.39 -23.57 -9.66
C ILE A 70 7.26 -24.06 -8.51
N ARG A 71 6.72 -24.86 -7.58
CA ARG A 71 7.51 -25.44 -6.48
C ARG A 71 8.63 -26.35 -6.98
N THR A 72 8.44 -27.00 -8.12
CA THR A 72 9.48 -27.84 -8.72
C THR A 72 10.63 -26.94 -9.19
N LEU A 73 10.31 -25.85 -9.91
CA LEU A 73 11.29 -24.85 -10.35
C LEU A 73 12.03 -24.19 -9.18
N LEU A 74 11.33 -23.83 -8.09
CA LEU A 74 11.97 -23.28 -6.89
C LEU A 74 12.91 -24.27 -6.21
N ASN A 75 12.55 -25.55 -6.16
CA ASN A 75 13.42 -26.59 -5.60
C ASN A 75 14.69 -26.75 -6.43
N ASP A 76 14.57 -26.66 -7.75
CA ASP A 76 15.72 -26.70 -8.65
C ASP A 76 16.59 -25.45 -8.50
N LEU A 77 15.97 -24.27 -8.32
CA LEU A 77 16.69 -23.03 -8.01
C LEU A 77 17.47 -23.14 -6.68
N ARG A 78 16.85 -23.70 -5.63
CA ARG A 78 17.51 -23.93 -4.33
C ARG A 78 18.67 -24.91 -4.46
N ARG A 79 18.50 -25.99 -5.23
CA ARG A 79 19.57 -26.96 -5.50
C ARG A 79 20.72 -26.30 -6.26
N ASP A 80 20.44 -25.47 -7.25
CA ASP A 80 21.47 -24.77 -8.02
C ASP A 80 22.26 -23.79 -7.14
N ASN A 81 21.58 -23.05 -6.24
CA ASN A 81 22.24 -22.19 -5.24
C ASN A 81 23.22 -22.96 -4.35
N THR A 82 22.92 -24.22 -3.99
CA THR A 82 23.87 -25.05 -3.23
C THR A 82 25.05 -25.55 -4.07
N ARG A 83 24.88 -25.69 -5.39
CA ARG A 83 25.93 -26.16 -6.32
C ARG A 83 26.90 -25.06 -6.72
N PHE A 84 26.52 -23.79 -6.65
CA PHE A 84 27.39 -22.66 -6.97
C PHE A 84 28.74 -22.70 -6.22
N PHE A 85 28.79 -23.35 -5.05
CA PHE A 85 30.03 -23.56 -4.30
C PHE A 85 31.04 -24.53 -4.95
N LEU A 86 30.61 -25.38 -5.88
CA LEU A 86 31.42 -26.47 -6.46
C LEU A 86 32.07 -26.13 -7.82
N LYS A 87 32.15 -24.85 -8.21
CA LYS A 87 32.73 -24.36 -9.50
C LYS A 87 32.05 -24.89 -10.77
N ASP A 88 30.97 -25.65 -10.67
CA ASP A 88 30.13 -25.98 -11.83
C ASP A 88 29.40 -24.72 -12.34
N ARG A 89 29.13 -24.68 -13.65
CA ARG A 89 28.33 -23.62 -14.26
C ARG A 89 26.93 -23.65 -13.62
N SER A 90 26.54 -22.54 -13.00
CA SER A 90 25.22 -22.38 -12.40
C SER A 90 24.18 -22.16 -13.50
N ASN A 91 23.07 -22.91 -13.41
CA ASN A 91 21.90 -22.75 -14.30
C ASN A 91 20.86 -21.79 -13.72
N ARG A 92 21.27 -20.96 -12.75
CA ARG A 92 20.38 -20.08 -11.99
C ARG A 92 19.62 -19.12 -12.89
N THR A 93 20.28 -18.55 -13.89
CA THR A 93 19.66 -17.58 -14.81
C THR A 93 18.55 -18.22 -15.63
N GLU A 94 18.77 -19.43 -16.14
CA GLU A 94 17.78 -20.19 -16.91
C GLU A 94 16.58 -20.55 -16.03
N ILE A 95 16.81 -21.02 -14.81
CA ILE A 95 15.73 -21.38 -13.87
C ILE A 95 14.91 -20.13 -13.49
N HIS A 96 15.57 -19.00 -13.21
CA HIS A 96 14.87 -17.73 -12.95
C HIS A 96 14.01 -17.30 -14.14
N ALA A 97 14.55 -17.37 -15.36
CA ALA A 97 13.81 -17.02 -16.57
C ALA A 97 12.58 -17.93 -16.75
N GLU A 98 12.71 -19.24 -16.51
CA GLU A 98 11.61 -20.20 -16.59
C GLU A 98 10.53 -19.92 -15.54
N VAL A 99 10.93 -19.56 -14.32
CA VAL A 99 9.98 -19.14 -13.26
C VAL A 99 9.24 -17.87 -13.69
N ILE A 100 9.95 -16.84 -14.17
CA ILE A 100 9.35 -15.58 -14.60
C ILE A 100 8.38 -15.80 -15.77
N ASP A 101 8.75 -16.61 -16.76
CA ASP A 101 7.89 -16.92 -17.92
C ASP A 101 6.64 -17.69 -17.49
N THR A 102 6.79 -18.66 -16.58
CA THR A 102 5.67 -19.41 -16.00
C THR A 102 4.70 -18.47 -15.28
N LEU A 103 5.21 -17.51 -14.51
CA LEU A 103 4.39 -16.52 -13.82
C LEU A 103 3.73 -15.53 -14.77
N ALA A 104 4.46 -15.04 -15.77
CA ALA A 104 3.94 -14.13 -16.78
C ALA A 104 2.75 -14.76 -17.54
N CYS A 105 2.91 -16.00 -17.99
CA CYS A 105 1.84 -16.78 -18.64
C CYS A 105 0.63 -16.96 -17.71
N TRP A 106 0.87 -17.22 -16.43
CA TRP A 106 -0.22 -17.44 -15.48
C TRP A 106 -0.96 -16.15 -15.13
N ILE A 107 -0.24 -15.03 -14.98
CA ILE A 107 -0.82 -13.69 -14.80
C ILE A 107 -1.70 -13.32 -15.99
N GLU A 108 -1.27 -13.60 -17.22
CA GLU A 108 -2.07 -13.39 -18.42
C GLU A 108 -3.38 -14.22 -18.38
N GLN A 109 -3.32 -15.48 -17.96
CA GLN A 109 -4.53 -16.32 -17.79
C GLN A 109 -5.48 -15.75 -16.74
N ILE A 110 -4.94 -15.33 -15.59
CA ILE A 110 -5.71 -14.68 -14.52
C ILE A 110 -6.40 -13.42 -15.06
N TRP A 111 -5.68 -12.60 -15.82
CA TRP A 111 -6.24 -11.39 -16.44
C TRP A 111 -7.42 -11.70 -17.35
N ARG A 112 -7.31 -12.69 -18.24
CA ARG A 112 -8.41 -13.06 -19.14
C ARG A 112 -9.65 -13.52 -18.37
N VAL A 113 -9.47 -14.32 -17.33
CA VAL A 113 -10.58 -14.81 -16.48
C VAL A 113 -11.30 -13.65 -15.79
N VAL A 114 -10.55 -12.68 -15.28
CA VAL A 114 -11.06 -11.54 -14.53
C VAL A 114 -11.68 -10.49 -15.44
N TYR A 115 -10.96 -10.04 -16.47
CA TYR A 115 -11.34 -8.87 -17.27
C TYR A 115 -12.25 -9.25 -18.44
N GLU A 116 -11.89 -10.27 -19.24
CA GLU A 116 -12.66 -10.65 -20.43
C GLU A 116 -13.93 -11.45 -20.04
N HIS A 117 -13.76 -12.39 -19.11
CA HIS A 117 -14.84 -13.28 -18.70
C HIS A 117 -15.63 -12.81 -17.48
N ASN A 118 -15.07 -11.96 -16.61
CA ASN A 118 -15.73 -11.43 -15.41
C ASN A 118 -16.24 -12.54 -14.47
N VAL A 119 -15.41 -13.55 -14.22
CA VAL A 119 -15.75 -14.71 -13.37
C VAL A 119 -14.60 -15.07 -12.42
N HIS A 120 -14.90 -15.91 -11.41
CA HIS A 120 -13.91 -16.50 -10.51
C HIS A 120 -12.97 -15.52 -9.78
N PHE A 121 -13.44 -14.30 -9.47
CA PHE A 121 -12.63 -13.25 -8.84
C PHE A 121 -11.91 -13.69 -7.56
N VAL A 122 -12.55 -14.48 -6.69
CA VAL A 122 -11.92 -15.01 -5.47
C VAL A 122 -10.79 -15.99 -5.80
N LYS A 123 -10.97 -16.86 -6.81
CA LYS A 123 -9.94 -17.81 -7.26
C LYS A 123 -8.75 -17.05 -7.87
N ALA A 124 -9.03 -16.01 -8.65
CA ALA A 124 -8.03 -15.11 -9.21
C ALA A 124 -7.24 -14.37 -8.13
N HIS A 125 -7.93 -13.79 -7.14
CA HIS A 125 -7.30 -13.12 -6.00
C HIS A 125 -6.36 -14.08 -5.23
N ASN A 126 -6.82 -15.29 -4.90
CA ASN A 126 -5.98 -16.30 -4.25
C ASN A 126 -4.76 -16.72 -5.07
N ALA A 127 -4.89 -16.75 -6.41
CA ALA A 127 -3.77 -17.01 -7.30
C ALA A 127 -2.75 -15.86 -7.26
N LEU A 128 -3.22 -14.60 -7.29
CA LEU A 128 -2.35 -13.41 -7.17
C LEU A 128 -1.61 -13.38 -5.81
N LEU A 129 -2.29 -13.68 -4.70
CA LEU A 129 -1.64 -13.80 -3.39
C LEU A 129 -0.56 -14.89 -3.37
N TYR A 130 -0.82 -16.02 -4.02
CA TYR A 130 0.19 -17.06 -4.11
C TYR A 130 1.42 -16.61 -4.92
N ILE A 131 1.20 -15.89 -6.03
CA ILE A 131 2.29 -15.30 -6.82
C ILE A 131 3.06 -14.24 -6.01
N ALA A 132 2.37 -13.41 -5.23
CA ALA A 132 3.01 -12.43 -4.35
C ALA A 132 3.95 -13.09 -3.32
N ASN A 133 3.45 -14.09 -2.60
CA ASN A 133 4.25 -14.85 -1.64
C ASN A 133 5.45 -15.55 -2.30
N LEU A 134 5.26 -16.02 -3.54
CA LEU A 134 6.33 -16.62 -4.31
C LEU A 134 7.42 -15.61 -4.69
N ILE A 135 7.07 -14.38 -5.08
CA ILE A 135 8.06 -13.33 -5.40
C ILE A 135 8.90 -13.02 -4.16
N LEU A 136 8.28 -12.94 -2.98
CA LEU A 136 9.00 -12.80 -1.71
C LEU A 136 9.95 -13.97 -1.46
N GLU A 137 9.50 -15.21 -1.68
CA GLU A 137 10.33 -16.41 -1.53
C GLU A 137 11.53 -16.41 -2.51
N ILE A 138 11.31 -16.02 -3.77
CA ILE A 138 12.37 -15.93 -4.78
C ILE A 138 13.40 -14.86 -4.39
N ARG A 139 12.94 -13.73 -3.81
CA ARG A 139 13.82 -12.69 -3.29
C ARG A 139 14.74 -13.24 -2.21
N ASP A 140 14.18 -14.00 -1.26
CA ASP A 140 14.94 -14.57 -0.15
C ASP A 140 15.94 -15.64 -0.64
N ILE A 141 15.54 -16.47 -1.60
CA ILE A 141 16.43 -17.47 -2.23
C ILE A 141 17.57 -16.77 -3.00
N SER A 142 17.30 -15.62 -3.61
CA SER A 142 18.28 -14.95 -4.48
C SER A 142 19.42 -14.26 -3.72
N GLY A 143 19.22 -13.94 -2.44
CA GLY A 143 20.18 -13.23 -1.60
C GLY A 143 20.36 -11.75 -2.00
N HIS A 144 21.19 -11.04 -1.24
CA HIS A 144 21.41 -9.58 -1.36
C HIS A 144 22.08 -9.15 -2.68
N GLY A 145 22.73 -10.05 -3.39
CA GLY A 145 23.32 -9.80 -4.72
C GLY A 145 22.34 -10.00 -5.87
N GLY A 146 21.04 -9.79 -5.63
CA GLY A 146 19.94 -10.12 -6.53
C GLY A 146 20.26 -9.81 -7.99
N GLY A 147 20.49 -10.86 -8.78
CA GLY A 147 20.83 -10.73 -10.19
C GLY A 147 19.80 -9.86 -10.91
N HIS A 148 20.28 -8.94 -11.73
CA HIS A 148 19.46 -8.15 -12.65
C HIS A 148 18.90 -9.06 -13.74
N HIS A 149 17.88 -9.84 -13.39
CA HIS A 149 17.13 -10.64 -14.35
C HIS A 149 16.01 -9.76 -14.91
N PRO A 150 16.08 -9.37 -16.20
CA PRO A 150 15.03 -8.57 -16.80
C PRO A 150 13.73 -9.36 -16.80
N VAL A 151 12.66 -8.73 -16.31
CA VAL A 151 11.31 -9.26 -16.31
C VAL A 151 10.55 -8.60 -17.45
N SER A 152 10.03 -9.41 -18.36
CA SER A 152 9.08 -8.95 -19.38
C SER A 152 7.77 -9.71 -19.23
N VAL A 153 6.69 -8.98 -18.92
CA VAL A 153 5.33 -9.53 -18.86
C VAL A 153 4.52 -8.90 -19.97
N LYS A 154 3.88 -9.71 -20.82
CA LYS A 154 3.03 -9.26 -21.92
C LYS A 154 1.62 -9.79 -21.69
N ILE A 155 0.67 -8.90 -21.52
CA ILE A 155 -0.74 -9.25 -21.38
C ILE A 155 -1.41 -9.08 -22.74
N LYS A 156 -1.96 -10.17 -23.28
CA LYS A 156 -2.67 -10.15 -24.56
C LYS A 156 -4.12 -10.60 -24.39
N SER A 157 -4.99 -10.01 -25.20
CA SER A 157 -6.38 -10.42 -25.30
C SER A 157 -6.51 -11.81 -25.92
N THR A 158 -7.72 -12.39 -25.86
CA THR A 158 -8.08 -13.59 -26.63
C THR A 158 -7.93 -13.43 -28.15
N SER A 159 -7.98 -12.20 -28.68
CA SER A 159 -7.67 -11.93 -30.10
C SER A 159 -6.17 -11.88 -30.40
N GLY A 160 -5.32 -11.96 -29.37
CA GLY A 160 -3.87 -11.83 -29.50
C GLY A 160 -3.37 -10.38 -29.51
N LYS A 161 -4.27 -9.39 -29.42
CA LYS A 161 -3.91 -7.97 -29.32
C LYS A 161 -3.16 -7.73 -28.01
N LEU A 162 -2.02 -7.05 -28.09
CA LEU A 162 -1.24 -6.65 -26.92
C LEU A 162 -2.02 -5.57 -26.16
N ILE A 163 -2.36 -5.86 -24.89
CA ILE A 163 -3.09 -4.94 -24.01
C ILE A 163 -2.13 -4.12 -23.17
N LYS A 164 -1.14 -4.79 -22.57
CA LYS A 164 -0.11 -4.11 -21.77
C LYS A 164 1.20 -4.89 -21.82
N ARG A 165 2.29 -4.15 -21.87
CA ARG A 165 3.65 -4.67 -21.72
C ARG A 165 4.26 -4.07 -20.46
N PHE A 166 4.92 -4.93 -19.69
CA PHE A 166 5.75 -4.54 -18.56
C PHE A 166 7.18 -4.97 -18.86
N SER A 167 8.13 -4.07 -18.64
CA SER A 167 9.55 -4.33 -18.79
C SER A 167 10.27 -3.76 -17.57
N TYR A 168 10.86 -4.63 -16.77
CA TYR A 168 11.56 -4.25 -15.56
C TYR A 168 12.93 -4.91 -15.48
N SER A 169 13.87 -4.26 -14.80
CA SER A 169 15.24 -4.76 -14.63
C SER A 169 15.37 -5.82 -13.52
N ASN A 170 14.35 -6.00 -12.69
CA ASN A 170 14.38 -6.90 -11.55
C ASN A 170 13.01 -7.58 -11.30
N ILE A 171 13.07 -8.71 -10.59
CA ILE A 171 11.87 -9.47 -10.20
C ILE A 171 11.01 -8.78 -9.14
N GLN A 172 11.60 -7.92 -8.31
CA GLN A 172 10.87 -7.17 -7.29
C GLN A 172 9.83 -6.23 -7.91
N SER A 173 10.08 -5.77 -9.14
CA SER A 173 9.13 -4.95 -9.88
C SER A 173 7.89 -5.72 -10.34
N MET A 174 7.85 -7.05 -10.21
CA MET A 174 6.63 -7.83 -10.41
C MET A 174 5.52 -7.45 -9.43
N ASP A 175 5.86 -6.89 -8.26
CA ASP A 175 4.88 -6.33 -7.33
C ASP A 175 4.00 -5.29 -8.04
N LYS A 176 4.60 -4.47 -8.92
CA LYS A 176 3.86 -3.48 -9.70
C LYS A 176 2.86 -4.13 -10.66
N VAL A 177 3.26 -5.22 -11.31
CA VAL A 177 2.39 -6.01 -12.19
C VAL A 177 1.21 -6.59 -11.40
N LEU A 178 1.47 -7.12 -10.21
CA LEU A 178 0.43 -7.68 -9.35
C LEU A 178 -0.55 -6.60 -8.85
N LEU A 179 -0.06 -5.45 -8.43
CA LEU A 179 -0.90 -4.33 -7.98
C LEU A 179 -1.75 -3.77 -9.14
N TRP A 180 -1.19 -3.71 -10.36
CA TRP A 180 -1.97 -3.44 -11.57
C TRP A 180 -3.06 -4.49 -11.79
N MET A 181 -2.72 -5.77 -11.68
CA MET A 181 -3.67 -6.88 -11.82
C MET A 181 -4.81 -6.82 -10.81
N TRP A 182 -4.52 -6.52 -9.54
CA TRP A 182 -5.56 -6.34 -8.51
C TRP A 182 -6.46 -5.16 -8.80
N ARG A 183 -5.93 -4.06 -9.32
CA ARG A 183 -6.75 -2.92 -9.75
C ARG A 183 -7.76 -3.34 -10.83
N GLU A 184 -7.29 -4.01 -11.88
CA GLU A 184 -8.16 -4.50 -12.95
C GLU A 184 -9.20 -5.51 -12.43
N LEU A 185 -8.80 -6.33 -11.46
CA LEU A 185 -9.70 -7.25 -10.75
C LEU A 185 -10.80 -6.52 -10.00
N PHE A 186 -10.47 -5.52 -9.20
CA PHE A 186 -11.46 -4.78 -8.41
C PHE A 186 -12.37 -3.91 -9.27
N VAL A 187 -11.86 -3.32 -10.36
CA VAL A 187 -12.68 -2.59 -11.33
C VAL A 187 -13.67 -3.55 -12.01
N SER A 188 -13.21 -4.72 -12.45
CA SER A 188 -14.08 -5.74 -13.07
C SER A 188 -15.13 -6.29 -12.10
N MET A 189 -14.74 -6.52 -10.83
CA MET A 189 -15.64 -6.90 -9.75
C MET A 189 -16.70 -5.84 -9.47
N SER A 190 -16.34 -4.55 -9.49
CA SER A 190 -17.26 -3.45 -9.22
C SER A 190 -18.22 -3.20 -10.38
N ALA A 191 -17.74 -3.41 -11.62
CA ALA A 191 -18.58 -3.33 -12.82
C ALA A 191 -19.61 -4.47 -12.91
N SER A 192 -19.21 -5.69 -12.54
CA SER A 192 -20.05 -6.90 -12.65
C SER A 192 -20.87 -7.19 -11.39
N GLY A 193 -20.38 -6.78 -10.21
CA GLY A 193 -20.91 -7.15 -8.92
C GLY A 193 -21.49 -5.96 -8.16
N GLY A 194 -22.69 -6.16 -7.61
CA GLY A 194 -23.33 -5.16 -6.74
C GLY A 194 -22.70 -5.09 -5.35
N ARG A 195 -23.52 -4.84 -4.31
CA ARG A 195 -23.06 -4.70 -2.92
C ARG A 195 -22.19 -5.85 -2.38
N GLN A 196 -22.40 -7.08 -2.85
CA GLN A 196 -21.58 -8.22 -2.44
C GLN A 196 -20.13 -8.13 -2.92
N ALA A 197 -19.89 -7.55 -4.09
CA ALA A 197 -18.53 -7.34 -4.58
C ALA A 197 -17.78 -6.36 -3.69
N ARG A 198 -18.41 -5.30 -3.20
CA ARG A 198 -17.79 -4.33 -2.28
C ARG A 198 -17.29 -4.99 -1.01
N LYS A 199 -18.13 -5.81 -0.37
CA LYS A 199 -17.74 -6.56 0.82
C LYS A 199 -16.53 -7.46 0.53
N LYS A 200 -16.55 -8.17 -0.61
CA LYS A 200 -15.44 -9.03 -1.02
C LYS A 200 -14.17 -8.25 -1.36
N ILE A 201 -14.28 -7.07 -1.97
CA ILE A 201 -13.14 -6.19 -2.21
C ILE A 201 -12.51 -5.77 -0.88
N SER A 202 -13.32 -5.35 0.10
CA SER A 202 -12.80 -5.00 1.43
C SER A 202 -12.07 -6.17 2.09
N GLU A 203 -12.61 -7.39 2.04
CA GLU A 203 -11.91 -8.60 2.54
C GLU A 203 -10.56 -8.80 1.81
N MET A 204 -10.53 -8.64 0.48
CA MET A 204 -9.32 -8.78 -0.33
C MET A 204 -8.27 -7.68 -0.11
N LEU A 205 -8.68 -6.47 0.31
CA LEU A 205 -7.74 -5.39 0.64
C LEU A 205 -6.95 -5.72 1.91
N VAL A 206 -7.56 -6.40 2.89
CA VAL A 206 -6.87 -6.91 4.08
C VAL A 206 -5.76 -7.87 3.67
N ASP A 207 -6.06 -8.83 2.79
CA ASP A 207 -5.06 -9.82 2.34
C ASP A 207 -3.87 -9.16 1.62
N ILE A 208 -4.11 -8.06 0.88
CA ILE A 208 -3.05 -7.29 0.20
C ILE A 208 -2.22 -6.51 1.23
N GLU A 209 -2.86 -5.91 2.24
CA GLU A 209 -2.16 -5.25 3.34
C GLU A 209 -1.25 -6.23 4.09
N ASP A 210 -1.76 -7.41 4.45
CA ASP A 210 -0.99 -8.43 5.15
C ASP A 210 0.24 -8.87 4.34
N THR A 211 0.15 -8.85 3.01
CA THR A 211 1.22 -9.32 2.12
C THR A 211 2.24 -8.22 1.76
N PHE A 212 1.78 -7.00 1.47
CA PHE A 212 2.61 -5.91 0.94
C PHE A 212 2.65 -4.64 1.81
N GLY A 213 1.93 -4.63 2.93
CA GLY A 213 1.72 -3.48 3.80
C GLY A 213 0.72 -2.46 3.23
N TRP A 214 0.22 -1.58 4.08
CA TRP A 214 -0.82 -0.59 3.74
C TRP A 214 -0.42 0.33 2.56
N LYS A 215 0.88 0.63 2.38
CA LYS A 215 1.39 1.48 1.28
C LYS A 215 1.03 0.92 -0.10
N SER A 216 0.89 -0.40 -0.20
CA SER A 216 0.51 -1.08 -1.44
C SER A 216 -0.94 -0.79 -1.84
N LEU A 217 -1.83 -0.53 -0.89
CA LEU A 217 -3.25 -0.24 -1.15
C LEU A 217 -3.41 1.07 -1.93
N ALA A 218 -2.63 2.10 -1.58
CA ALA A 218 -2.54 3.33 -2.37
C ALA A 218 -2.02 3.05 -3.79
N LYS A 219 -0.96 2.23 -3.90
CA LYS A 219 -0.38 1.85 -5.19
C LYS A 219 -1.33 1.02 -6.05
N VAL A 220 -2.25 0.23 -5.49
CA VAL A 220 -3.28 -0.48 -6.27
C VAL A 220 -4.07 0.52 -7.11
N LEU A 221 -4.45 1.68 -6.57
CA LEU A 221 -5.20 2.69 -7.32
C LEU A 221 -4.40 3.23 -8.52
N HIS A 222 -3.08 3.33 -8.35
CA HIS A 222 -2.13 3.73 -9.39
C HIS A 222 -1.49 2.54 -10.13
N GLY A 223 -2.13 1.36 -10.11
CA GLY A 223 -1.65 0.18 -10.84
C GLY A 223 -0.19 -0.19 -10.56
N GLY A 224 0.24 -0.08 -9.32
CA GLY A 224 1.57 -0.50 -8.85
C GLY A 224 2.64 0.58 -8.83
N TYR A 225 2.38 1.75 -9.40
CA TYR A 225 3.32 2.86 -9.39
C TYR A 225 3.05 3.80 -8.22
N ASN A 226 4.04 4.62 -7.87
CA ASN A 226 3.82 5.71 -6.93
C ASN A 226 3.03 6.82 -7.65
N ALA A 227 2.18 7.55 -6.92
CA ALA A 227 1.40 8.65 -7.49
C ALA A 227 2.28 9.66 -8.25
N LEU A 228 3.46 9.99 -7.70
CA LEU A 228 4.42 10.90 -8.34
C LEU A 228 5.07 10.32 -9.61
N ALA A 229 5.26 9.01 -9.67
CA ALA A 229 5.81 8.37 -10.87
C ALA A 229 4.78 8.37 -12.00
N TRP A 230 3.49 8.22 -11.69
CA TRP A 230 2.43 8.32 -12.70
C TRP A 230 2.43 9.66 -13.43
N ALA A 231 2.61 10.75 -12.71
CA ALA A 231 2.60 12.08 -13.28
C ALA A 231 3.80 12.37 -14.21
N LEU A 232 4.82 11.50 -14.22
CA LEU A 232 6.05 11.68 -15.00
C LEU A 232 6.23 10.65 -16.12
N ASP A 233 5.49 9.53 -16.08
CA ASP A 233 5.65 8.38 -16.99
C ASP A 233 4.64 8.41 -18.15
N GLU A 234 3.95 9.55 -18.36
CA GLU A 234 2.98 9.74 -19.46
C GLU A 234 3.64 9.86 -20.85
N ASP A 235 4.98 9.95 -20.94
CA ASP A 235 5.65 10.35 -22.18
C ASP A 235 6.28 9.22 -23.03
N GLU A 236 6.30 7.95 -22.59
CA GLU A 236 7.23 6.96 -23.20
C GLU A 236 6.69 5.84 -24.11
N ASP A 237 5.40 5.57 -24.29
CA ASP A 237 4.99 4.36 -25.08
C ASP A 237 3.68 4.47 -25.88
N ASP A 238 3.25 5.67 -26.29
CA ASP A 238 2.17 5.83 -27.27
C ASP A 238 2.70 5.56 -28.69
N ILE A 239 2.76 4.28 -29.04
CA ILE A 239 2.75 3.86 -30.44
C ILE A 239 1.34 4.19 -30.94
N ASP A 240 1.22 5.33 -31.65
CA ASP A 240 0.07 5.75 -32.45
C ASP A 240 -0.34 4.61 -33.42
N ASP A 241 -1.20 3.70 -32.95
CA ASP A 241 -1.93 2.76 -33.80
C ASP A 241 -3.37 3.27 -33.89
N ASP A 242 -3.53 4.31 -34.71
CA ASP A 242 -4.72 5.16 -34.97
C ASP A 242 -5.99 4.42 -35.47
N ASN A 243 -6.11 3.10 -35.28
CA ASN A 243 -7.02 2.29 -36.10
C ASN A 243 -7.94 1.32 -35.34
N ASP A 244 -8.39 1.64 -34.12
CA ASP A 244 -9.34 0.78 -33.40
C ASP A 244 -10.52 1.53 -32.76
N GLU A 245 -11.48 1.92 -33.61
CA GLU A 245 -12.87 2.27 -33.25
C GLU A 245 -13.57 1.05 -32.60
N GLY A 246 -13.32 0.76 -31.32
CA GLY A 246 -13.92 -0.44 -30.74
C GLY A 246 -13.87 -0.67 -29.24
N SER A 247 -13.49 0.31 -28.40
CA SER A 247 -13.54 0.10 -26.95
C SER A 247 -14.99 0.09 -26.44
N ILE A 248 -15.50 -1.09 -26.10
CA ILE A 248 -16.91 -1.37 -25.74
C ILE A 248 -17.31 -0.76 -24.38
N LEU A 249 -16.35 -0.28 -23.57
CA LEU A 249 -16.66 0.43 -22.34
C LEU A 249 -16.32 1.92 -22.53
N SER A 250 -17.34 2.78 -22.43
CA SER A 250 -17.13 4.23 -22.38
C SER A 250 -16.18 4.53 -21.22
N ASP A 251 -15.12 5.30 -21.48
CA ASP A 251 -14.09 5.65 -20.49
C ASP A 251 -14.70 6.15 -19.15
N ASP A 252 -15.80 6.90 -19.24
CA ASP A 252 -16.62 7.35 -18.10
C ASP A 252 -17.05 6.23 -17.13
N MET A 253 -17.37 5.05 -17.64
CA MET A 253 -17.81 3.93 -16.79
C MET A 253 -16.63 3.36 -16.01
N ILE A 254 -15.47 3.22 -16.64
CA ILE A 254 -14.24 2.75 -15.99
C ILE A 254 -13.82 3.76 -14.92
N ASN A 255 -13.86 5.05 -15.24
CA ASN A 255 -13.54 6.12 -14.29
C ASN A 255 -14.48 6.11 -13.07
N LYS A 256 -15.78 5.87 -13.26
CA LYS A 256 -16.74 5.68 -12.14
C LYS A 256 -16.38 4.50 -11.24
N GLN A 257 -15.99 3.36 -11.82
CA GLN A 257 -15.60 2.18 -11.03
C GLN A 257 -14.27 2.40 -10.29
N ARG A 258 -13.31 3.10 -10.91
CA ARG A 258 -12.04 3.48 -10.26
C ARG A 258 -12.28 4.43 -9.09
N HIS A 259 -13.16 5.42 -9.24
CA HIS A 259 -13.54 6.30 -8.14
C HIS A 259 -14.20 5.51 -6.99
N HIS A 260 -15.07 4.55 -7.30
CA HIS A 260 -15.65 3.69 -6.26
C HIS A 260 -14.59 2.87 -5.51
N LEU A 261 -13.62 2.30 -6.24
CA LEU A 261 -12.50 1.60 -5.63
C LEU A 261 -11.65 2.51 -4.75
N ARG A 262 -11.37 3.74 -5.20
CA ARG A 262 -10.68 4.77 -4.41
C ARG A 262 -11.41 5.04 -3.10
N THR A 263 -12.74 5.22 -3.12
CA THR A 263 -13.52 5.40 -1.89
C THR A 263 -13.38 4.22 -0.93
N LEU A 264 -13.40 2.97 -1.43
CA LEU A 264 -13.22 1.78 -0.59
C LEU A 264 -11.83 1.71 0.03
N VAL A 265 -10.78 2.03 -0.74
CA VAL A 265 -9.40 2.05 -0.25
C VAL A 265 -9.21 3.15 0.78
N ILE A 266 -9.69 4.38 0.53
CA ILE A 266 -9.60 5.49 1.49
C ILE A 266 -10.33 5.13 2.78
N SER A 267 -11.56 4.59 2.69
CA SER A 267 -12.32 4.16 3.86
C SER A 267 -11.55 3.13 4.69
N TYR A 268 -10.87 2.18 4.04
CA TYR A 268 -10.06 1.18 4.73
C TYR A 268 -8.81 1.79 5.37
N LEU A 269 -8.10 2.66 4.66
CA LEU A 269 -6.93 3.37 5.19
C LEU A 269 -7.29 4.27 6.38
N ARG A 270 -8.48 4.87 6.41
CA ARG A 270 -8.99 5.61 7.57
C ARG A 270 -9.18 4.71 8.79
N THR A 271 -9.74 3.51 8.61
CA THR A 271 -9.82 2.51 9.70
C THR A 271 -8.44 2.12 10.21
N LEU A 272 -7.44 1.98 9.34
CA LEU A 272 -6.05 1.76 9.77
C LEU A 272 -5.47 2.95 10.53
N PHE A 273 -5.80 4.17 10.11
CA PHE A 273 -5.34 5.40 10.76
C PHE A 273 -5.93 5.56 12.16
N GLU A 274 -7.20 5.21 12.36
CA GLU A 274 -7.85 5.14 13.67
C GLU A 274 -7.15 4.16 14.63
N LEU A 275 -6.62 3.05 14.11
CA LEU A 275 -5.94 2.02 14.90
C LEU A 275 -4.48 2.39 15.22
N ASN A 276 -3.75 2.93 14.24
CA ASN A 276 -2.34 3.26 14.37
C ASN A 276 -1.99 4.46 13.48
N PRO A 277 -2.19 5.70 13.99
CA PRO A 277 -1.94 6.89 13.20
C PRO A 277 -0.45 6.97 12.85
N SER A 278 -0.17 7.34 11.60
CA SER A 278 1.19 7.50 11.09
C SER A 278 1.25 8.69 10.14
N PRO A 279 2.30 9.53 10.17
CA PRO A 279 2.45 10.65 9.25
C PRO A 279 2.38 10.23 7.77
N ASN A 280 2.98 9.08 7.43
CA ASN A 280 2.94 8.58 6.06
C ASN A 280 1.53 8.15 5.63
N LEU A 281 0.78 7.53 6.55
CA LEU A 281 -0.59 7.09 6.29
C LEU A 281 -1.52 8.29 6.13
N TYR A 282 -1.37 9.30 6.98
CA TYR A 282 -2.05 10.60 6.87
C TYR A 282 -1.83 11.24 5.50
N ILE A 283 -0.57 11.40 5.07
CA ILE A 283 -0.22 11.97 3.76
C ILE A 283 -0.84 11.15 2.63
N SER A 284 -0.74 9.82 2.70
CA SER A 284 -1.30 8.95 1.66
C SER A 284 -2.83 9.04 1.55
N ILE A 285 -3.55 9.18 2.67
CA ILE A 285 -5.00 9.37 2.63
C ILE A 285 -5.36 10.72 2.00
N ILE A 286 -4.61 11.78 2.31
CA ILE A 286 -4.80 13.11 1.72
C ILE A 286 -4.52 13.10 0.22
N GLU A 287 -3.39 12.51 -0.21
CA GLU A 287 -3.02 12.40 -1.63
C GLU A 287 -4.05 11.63 -2.47
N LEU A 288 -4.73 10.66 -1.85
CA LEU A 288 -5.76 9.88 -2.52
C LEU A 288 -7.13 10.57 -2.52
N SER A 289 -7.37 11.52 -1.63
CA SER A 289 -8.68 12.15 -1.48
C SER A 289 -8.98 13.12 -2.62
N ASP A 290 -10.23 13.13 -3.05
CA ASP A 290 -10.73 14.13 -4.00
C ASP A 290 -10.96 15.50 -3.30
N GLU A 291 -11.08 15.52 -1.97
CA GLU A 291 -11.25 16.70 -1.12
C GLU A 291 -10.20 16.70 0.01
N PRO A 292 -8.93 17.05 -0.29
CA PRO A 292 -7.82 16.90 0.64
C PRO A 292 -7.96 17.77 1.89
N GLU A 293 -8.53 18.97 1.81
CA GLU A 293 -8.72 19.85 2.96
C GLU A 293 -9.76 19.29 3.94
N LEU A 294 -10.92 18.86 3.44
CA LEU A 294 -11.98 18.28 4.27
C LEU A 294 -11.52 16.95 4.88
N THR A 295 -10.81 16.13 4.11
CA THR A 295 -10.22 14.89 4.61
C THR A 295 -9.14 15.14 5.66
N SER A 296 -8.31 16.17 5.49
CA SER A 296 -7.34 16.58 6.51
C SER A 296 -8.03 16.96 7.81
N ILE A 297 -9.09 17.76 7.77
CA ILE A 297 -9.87 18.15 8.95
C ILE A 297 -10.44 16.91 9.66
N GLU A 298 -11.09 16.00 8.93
CA GLU A 298 -11.65 14.76 9.50
C GLU A 298 -10.58 13.87 10.15
N LEU A 299 -9.41 13.75 9.51
CA LEU A 299 -8.31 12.96 10.06
C LEU A 299 -7.69 13.61 11.30
N LEU A 300 -7.59 14.94 11.34
CA LEU A 300 -7.08 15.66 12.52
C LEU A 300 -8.06 15.61 13.70
N ASP A 301 -9.36 15.63 13.43
CA ASP A 301 -10.41 15.42 14.43
C ASP A 301 -10.28 14.01 15.05
N THR A 302 -10.22 12.98 14.21
CA THR A 302 -9.96 11.59 14.66
C THR A 302 -8.63 11.46 15.40
N LEU A 303 -7.58 12.13 14.93
CA LEU A 303 -6.27 12.13 15.57
C LEU A 303 -6.32 12.73 16.98
N SER A 304 -7.07 13.81 17.17
CA SER A 304 -7.22 14.47 18.49
C SER A 304 -7.84 13.52 19.52
N ASP A 305 -8.82 12.70 19.09
CA ASP A 305 -9.48 11.71 19.95
C ASP A 305 -8.55 10.56 20.36
N ILE A 306 -7.64 10.14 19.47
CA ILE A 306 -6.79 8.96 19.70
C ILE A 306 -5.35 9.29 20.12
N ALA A 307 -4.93 10.56 20.03
CA ALA A 307 -3.53 11.00 20.25
C ALA A 307 -2.99 10.57 21.62
N THR A 308 -3.84 10.47 22.63
CA THR A 308 -3.46 10.19 24.02
C THR A 308 -3.60 8.72 24.39
N SER A 309 -4.06 7.87 23.46
CA SER A 309 -4.33 6.45 23.72
C SER A 309 -3.06 5.63 24.03
N ASN A 310 -1.92 5.98 23.43
CA ASN A 310 -0.63 5.35 23.66
C ASN A 310 0.53 6.25 23.19
N SER A 311 1.75 5.94 23.62
CA SER A 311 2.95 6.73 23.29
C SER A 311 3.26 6.81 21.79
N SER A 312 2.94 5.76 21.01
CA SER A 312 3.18 5.75 19.55
C SER A 312 2.20 6.68 18.81
N ALA A 313 0.92 6.65 19.20
CA ALA A 313 -0.10 7.56 18.70
C ALA A 313 0.23 9.01 19.07
N PHE A 314 0.71 9.25 20.30
CA PHE A 314 1.13 10.56 20.76
C PHE A 314 2.29 11.13 19.95
N ALA A 315 3.36 10.35 19.77
CA ALA A 315 4.51 10.75 18.95
C ALA A 315 4.10 11.04 17.49
N SER A 316 3.23 10.20 16.93
CA SER A 316 2.70 10.40 15.57
C SER A 316 1.84 11.65 15.47
N ALA A 317 1.01 11.93 16.49
CA ALA A 317 0.19 13.13 16.54
C ALA A 317 1.05 14.39 16.54
N LEU A 318 2.10 14.44 17.37
CA LEU A 318 3.04 15.57 17.37
C LEU A 318 3.67 15.79 15.98
N THR A 319 4.10 14.72 15.30
CA THR A 319 4.66 14.85 13.95
C THR A 319 3.62 15.34 12.93
N ILE A 320 2.38 14.86 13.00
CA ILE A 320 1.31 15.27 12.10
C ILE A 320 0.93 16.74 12.34
N TYR A 321 0.64 17.15 13.58
CA TYR A 321 0.35 18.55 13.90
C TYR A 321 1.53 19.48 13.57
N ALA A 322 2.78 19.03 13.78
CA ALA A 322 3.96 19.79 13.37
C ALA A 322 4.02 19.99 11.85
N SER A 323 3.62 18.98 11.07
CA SER A 323 3.55 19.08 9.61
C SER A 323 2.43 20.03 9.14
N GLU A 324 1.30 20.07 9.85
CA GLU A 324 0.17 20.97 9.62
C GLU A 324 0.38 22.40 10.13
N GLY A 325 1.44 22.60 10.92
CA GLY A 325 1.75 23.87 11.54
C GLY A 325 0.75 24.27 12.63
N ASP A 326 0.16 23.29 13.31
CA ASP A 326 -0.81 23.54 14.39
C ASP A 326 -0.12 23.61 15.75
N ALA A 327 0.53 24.75 16.02
CA ALA A 327 1.25 24.96 17.26
C ALA A 327 0.33 24.91 18.51
N SER A 328 -0.95 25.29 18.37
CA SER A 328 -1.91 25.31 19.47
C SER A 328 -2.18 23.89 19.98
N GLU A 329 -2.50 22.96 19.08
CA GLU A 329 -2.74 21.56 19.44
C GLU A 329 -1.47 20.89 19.98
N ILE A 330 -0.29 21.23 19.45
CA ILE A 330 1.00 20.74 19.96
C ILE A 330 1.22 21.16 21.42
N VAL A 331 1.00 22.44 21.75
CA VAL A 331 1.14 22.94 23.13
C VAL A 331 0.17 22.22 24.04
N GLN A 332 -1.10 22.12 23.64
CA GLN A 332 -2.14 21.42 24.43
C GLN A 332 -1.76 19.96 24.71
N LEU A 333 -1.30 19.23 23.69
CA LEU A 333 -0.85 17.84 23.82
C LEU A 333 0.36 17.70 24.75
N LEU A 334 1.36 18.57 24.63
CA LEU A 334 2.55 18.53 25.48
C LEU A 334 2.22 18.90 26.94
N ASP A 335 1.38 19.90 27.17
CA ASP A 335 0.99 20.33 28.52
C ASP A 335 0.25 19.23 29.28
N THR A 336 -0.56 18.44 28.57
CA THR A 336 -1.43 17.42 29.18
C THR A 336 -0.80 16.02 29.19
N HIS A 337 0.01 15.67 28.18
CA HIS A 337 0.45 14.29 27.94
C HIS A 337 1.94 14.13 27.61
N ALA A 338 2.82 15.10 27.93
CA ALA A 338 4.27 14.95 27.72
C ALA A 338 4.88 13.72 28.42
N HIS A 339 4.24 13.18 29.45
CA HIS A 339 4.67 11.94 30.12
C HIS A 339 4.62 10.70 29.21
N LEU A 340 3.87 10.75 28.09
CA LEU A 340 3.82 9.67 27.09
C LEU A 340 5.04 9.66 26.16
N LEU A 341 5.88 10.70 26.18
CA LEU A 341 7.09 10.75 25.35
C LEU A 341 8.16 9.82 25.88
N ARG A 342 8.73 9.02 24.99
CA ARG A 342 9.90 8.19 25.26
C ARG A 342 11.14 8.79 24.60
N PRO A 343 12.35 8.41 25.01
CA PRO A 343 13.59 8.89 24.37
C PRO A 343 13.64 8.66 22.86
N GLN A 344 13.05 7.57 22.36
CA GLN A 344 12.98 7.27 20.93
C GLN A 344 12.06 8.21 20.13
N ASP A 345 11.15 8.92 20.81
CA ASP A 345 10.21 9.86 20.18
C ASP A 345 10.81 11.28 20.06
N ALA A 346 12.12 11.43 20.29
CA ALA A 346 12.83 12.72 20.27
C ALA A 346 12.69 13.47 18.94
N SER A 347 12.63 12.78 17.80
CA SER A 347 12.46 13.41 16.49
C SER A 347 11.08 14.06 16.35
N SER A 348 10.02 13.39 16.81
CA SER A 348 8.66 13.93 16.84
C SER A 348 8.57 15.16 17.75
N TYR A 349 9.20 15.11 18.92
CA TYR A 349 9.27 16.23 19.85
C TYR A 349 10.04 17.43 19.26
N GLN A 350 11.20 17.19 18.64
CA GLN A 350 11.98 18.25 17.99
C GLN A 350 11.18 18.93 16.87
N ALA A 351 10.47 18.16 16.04
CA ALA A 351 9.60 18.71 15.00
C ALA A 351 8.50 19.61 15.60
N ALA A 352 7.88 19.15 16.69
CA ALA A 352 6.88 19.93 17.44
C ALA A 352 7.45 21.25 17.97
N VAL A 353 8.62 21.22 18.61
CA VAL A 353 9.27 22.44 19.13
C VAL A 353 9.62 23.43 18.01
N VAL A 354 10.15 22.94 16.89
CA VAL A 354 10.45 23.81 15.74
C VAL A 354 9.19 24.51 15.26
N THR A 355 8.07 23.80 15.13
CA THR A 355 6.80 24.38 14.73
C THR A 355 6.27 25.42 15.73
N MET A 356 6.37 25.16 17.04
CA MET A 356 5.98 26.15 18.07
C MET A 356 6.85 27.41 18.01
N ALA A 357 8.17 27.25 17.83
CA ALA A 357 9.10 28.37 17.71
C ALA A 357 8.84 29.20 16.44
N GLU A 358 8.50 28.55 15.32
CA GLU A 358 8.12 29.22 14.09
C GLU A 358 6.83 30.05 14.26
N ASP A 359 5.84 29.54 15.00
CA ASP A 359 4.58 30.26 15.24
C ASP A 359 4.75 31.48 16.16
N GLU A 360 5.57 31.38 17.22
CA GLU A 360 5.88 32.51 18.11
C GLU A 360 6.56 33.67 17.35
N MET A 361 7.37 33.34 16.35
CA MET A 361 8.01 34.34 15.49
C MET A 361 7.01 35.02 14.54
N LEU A 362 5.96 34.30 14.11
CA LEU A 362 4.91 34.84 13.23
C LEU A 362 3.96 35.79 13.96
N ASP A 363 3.64 35.52 15.23
CA ASP A 363 2.81 36.43 16.04
C ASP A 363 3.47 37.80 16.22
N LYS A 364 4.80 37.85 16.29
CA LYS A 364 5.56 39.11 16.36
C LYS A 364 5.66 39.81 14.99
N GLY A 365 5.35 39.11 13.88
CA GLY A 365 5.59 39.55 12.50
C GLY A 365 4.36 39.92 11.65
N GLY A 366 3.13 39.74 12.18
CA GLY A 366 1.87 40.10 11.54
C GLY A 366 1.22 38.98 10.71
N SER A 367 -0.12 38.86 10.82
CA SER A 367 -1.00 37.79 10.30
C SER A 367 -0.77 37.35 8.84
N TRP A 368 -0.38 38.25 7.94
CA TRP A 368 -0.23 37.95 6.51
C TRP A 368 0.90 36.95 6.22
N ARG A 369 1.95 36.94 7.04
CA ARG A 369 3.09 36.02 6.87
C ARG A 369 2.72 34.57 7.20
N ARG A 370 1.77 34.35 8.12
CA ARG A 370 1.28 33.03 8.53
C ARG A 370 0.54 32.33 7.38
N TRP A 371 -0.33 33.06 6.68
CA TRP A 371 -1.08 32.52 5.54
C TRP A 371 -0.18 32.12 4.35
N CYS A 372 0.73 33.03 3.92
CA CYS A 372 1.64 32.74 2.80
C CYS A 372 2.59 31.57 3.08
N TRP A 373 3.01 31.41 4.32
CA TRP A 373 3.93 30.34 4.70
C TRP A 373 3.26 28.97 4.69
N ARG A 374 2.00 28.87 5.17
CA ARG A 374 1.21 27.62 5.14
C ARG A 374 0.95 27.12 3.72
N HIS A 375 0.58 28.02 2.80
CA HIS A 375 0.41 27.68 1.37
C HIS A 375 1.73 27.27 0.70
N ARG A 376 2.83 27.95 1.01
CA ARG A 376 4.15 27.62 0.45
C ARG A 376 4.67 26.24 0.90
N ARG A 377 4.46 25.85 2.17
CA ARG A 377 4.86 24.51 2.67
C ARG A 377 4.13 23.38 1.95
N ARG A 378 2.89 23.61 1.50
CA ARG A 378 2.07 22.65 0.77
C ARG A 378 2.34 22.63 -0.75
N GLY A 379 3.29 23.42 -1.24
CA GLY A 379 3.60 23.50 -2.68
C GLY A 379 2.51 24.18 -3.51
N TRP A 380 1.62 24.96 -2.88
CA TRP A 380 0.53 25.65 -3.57
C TRP A 380 0.93 27.09 -3.85
N ASP A 381 1.40 27.35 -5.08
CA ASP A 381 1.66 28.70 -5.56
C ASP A 381 0.35 29.42 -5.85
N THR A 382 -0.20 30.11 -4.85
CA THR A 382 -1.23 31.12 -5.08
C THR A 382 -0.58 32.49 -5.04
N THR A 383 -0.25 33.05 -6.21
CA THR A 383 -0.01 34.48 -6.33
C THR A 383 -1.35 35.20 -6.10
N PRO A 384 -1.45 36.11 -5.12
CA PRO A 384 -2.66 36.92 -4.98
C PRO A 384 -2.72 37.86 -6.18
N THR A 385 -3.72 37.66 -7.06
CA THR A 385 -4.11 38.68 -8.03
C THR A 385 -4.71 39.84 -7.25
N SER A 386 -3.89 40.85 -7.01
CA SER A 386 -4.31 42.17 -6.54
C SER A 386 -5.14 42.84 -7.63
N SER A 387 -6.45 42.62 -7.63
CA SER A 387 -7.40 43.43 -8.37
C SER A 387 -7.68 44.71 -7.57
N ASP A 388 -6.86 45.74 -7.79
CA ASP A 388 -7.28 47.15 -7.69
C ASP A 388 -6.14 48.04 -8.20
N SER A 389 -6.21 48.39 -9.49
CA SER A 389 -5.54 49.56 -10.06
C SER A 389 -6.14 49.83 -11.45
N LEU A 390 -7.08 50.78 -11.48
CA LEU A 390 -7.55 51.43 -12.70
C LEU A 390 -6.41 52.23 -13.37
N TYR A 391 -6.52 52.33 -14.69
CA TYR A 391 -5.82 53.19 -15.64
C TYR A 391 -4.55 52.71 -16.37
N SER A 392 -4.77 52.58 -17.69
CA SER A 392 -3.95 53.01 -18.83
C SER A 392 -3.31 51.92 -19.67
N ASP A 393 -3.95 51.73 -20.84
CA ASP A 393 -3.35 51.33 -22.10
C ASP A 393 -1.99 51.99 -22.32
N ASP A 394 -0.97 51.19 -22.62
CA ASP A 394 -0.19 51.40 -23.84
C ASP A 394 0.65 50.16 -24.21
N MET A 395 0.65 49.89 -25.51
CA MET A 395 1.39 48.84 -26.20
C MET A 395 2.91 48.94 -25.98
N ILE A 396 3.58 47.85 -25.60
CA ILE A 396 4.84 47.42 -26.23
C ILE A 396 4.88 45.89 -26.33
N SER A 397 4.93 45.42 -27.57
CA SER A 397 5.27 44.06 -27.96
C SER A 397 6.75 43.79 -27.69
N MET A 398 7.06 42.87 -26.78
CA MET A 398 8.35 42.21 -26.70
C MET A 398 8.18 40.70 -26.53
N LYS A 399 8.53 39.97 -27.60
CA LYS A 399 8.78 38.53 -27.58
C LYS A 399 9.87 38.22 -26.55
N THR A 400 9.53 37.47 -25.52
CA THR A 400 10.50 36.81 -24.64
C THR A 400 10.36 35.30 -24.79
N THR A 401 11.37 34.71 -25.42
CA THR A 401 11.65 33.27 -25.39
C THR A 401 11.81 32.81 -23.94
N ARG A 402 10.87 31.98 -23.46
CA ARG A 402 11.00 31.28 -22.18
C ARG A 402 11.85 30.03 -22.37
N THR A 403 13.05 30.04 -21.79
CA THR A 403 13.75 28.82 -21.38
C THR A 403 13.17 28.34 -20.04
N PRO A 404 13.02 27.02 -19.81
CA PRO A 404 12.54 26.53 -18.53
C PRO A 404 13.64 26.65 -17.46
N MET A 405 13.38 27.40 -16.40
CA MET A 405 14.19 27.41 -15.19
C MET A 405 13.94 26.12 -14.40
N LYS A 406 15.02 25.43 -14.05
CA LYS A 406 15.05 24.27 -13.16
C LYS A 406 14.55 24.66 -11.77
N VAL A 407 13.47 24.01 -11.32
CA VAL A 407 13.01 24.07 -9.93
C VAL A 407 14.02 23.33 -9.05
N ALA A 408 14.56 24.01 -8.05
CA ALA A 408 15.39 23.41 -7.01
C ALA A 408 14.51 22.55 -6.09
N ARG A 409 14.81 21.24 -6.06
CA ARG A 409 14.13 20.21 -5.25
C ARG A 409 14.41 20.41 -3.77
N SER A 410 13.36 20.33 -2.94
CA SER A 410 13.47 19.92 -1.53
C SER A 410 13.36 18.40 -1.51
N VAL A 411 14.47 17.71 -1.30
CA VAL A 411 14.51 16.24 -1.16
C VAL A 411 14.31 15.92 0.31
N SER A 412 13.16 15.32 0.65
CA SER A 412 12.91 14.74 1.97
C SER A 412 13.28 13.26 1.92
N GLY A 413 14.52 12.94 2.29
CA GLY A 413 14.98 11.57 2.49
C GLY A 413 14.44 11.00 3.81
N ALA A 414 13.85 9.80 3.76
CA ALA A 414 13.35 9.08 4.92
C ALA A 414 14.44 8.15 5.48
N TRP A 415 14.73 8.29 6.77
CA TRP A 415 15.69 7.45 7.51
C TRP A 415 14.96 6.34 8.28
N VAL A 416 15.51 5.13 8.23
CA VAL A 416 15.15 3.98 9.09
C VAL A 416 16.39 3.68 9.93
N TRP A 417 16.30 3.82 11.25
CA TRP A 417 17.35 3.37 12.19
C TRP A 417 16.90 2.08 12.85
N GLY A 418 17.67 1.00 12.67
CA GLY A 418 17.55 -0.25 13.41
C GLY A 418 18.35 -0.17 14.72
N GLY A 419 17.70 -0.44 15.84
CA GLY A 419 18.31 -0.43 17.17
C GLY A 419 19.20 -1.64 17.42
N MET A 420 20.37 -1.40 18.03
CA MET A 420 21.19 -2.44 18.66
C MET A 420 20.49 -2.97 19.91
N GLY A 421 20.57 -4.29 20.12
CA GLY A 421 20.03 -4.98 21.29
C GLY A 421 20.67 -4.49 22.59
N LEU A 422 19.88 -3.75 23.36
CA LEU A 422 20.15 -3.41 24.75
C LEU A 422 19.55 -4.52 25.63
N LEU A 423 20.31 -4.91 26.64
CA LEU A 423 20.07 -5.99 27.59
C LEU A 423 18.59 -6.07 28.06
N ASP A 424 18.08 -7.30 28.13
CA ASP A 424 16.76 -7.69 28.61
C ASP A 424 16.64 -7.38 30.11
N MET A 425 16.36 -6.11 30.44
CA MET A 425 16.09 -5.65 31.80
C MET A 425 14.58 -5.68 32.04
N ASP A 426 14.16 -6.30 33.14
CA ASP A 426 12.76 -6.39 33.54
C ASP A 426 12.20 -4.96 33.76
N PRO A 427 11.22 -4.52 32.95
CA PRO A 427 10.65 -3.18 33.04
C PRO A 427 9.88 -2.93 34.33
N ASP A 428 9.57 -3.96 35.13
CA ASP A 428 8.78 -3.84 36.35
C ASP A 428 9.59 -4.00 37.65
N ASP A 429 10.93 -4.03 37.58
CA ASP A 429 11.79 -4.12 38.78
C ASP A 429 11.78 -2.82 39.62
N PRO A 430 11.20 -2.81 40.85
CA PRO A 430 11.09 -1.62 41.68
C PRO A 430 12.44 -1.13 42.24
N ASP A 431 13.46 -1.99 42.30
CA ASP A 431 14.79 -1.61 42.80
C ASP A 431 15.57 -0.79 41.74
N LEU A 432 15.07 -0.74 40.50
CA LEU A 432 15.64 0.05 39.40
C LEU A 432 14.96 1.39 39.19
N ASP A 433 13.87 1.72 39.89
CA ASP A 433 13.17 2.99 39.69
C ASP A 433 14.06 4.20 40.05
N ASP A 434 14.87 4.10 41.10
CA ASP A 434 15.84 5.16 41.45
C ASP A 434 16.91 5.32 40.36
N VAL A 435 17.38 4.22 39.78
CA VAL A 435 18.39 4.22 38.70
C VAL A 435 17.79 4.71 37.39
N ARG A 436 16.53 4.39 37.08
CA ARG A 436 15.81 4.92 35.92
C ARG A 436 15.58 6.41 36.06
N GLU A 437 15.25 6.90 37.25
CA GLU A 437 15.05 8.32 37.50
C GLU A 437 16.38 9.11 37.50
N GLU A 438 17.48 8.49 37.93
CA GLU A 438 18.83 9.07 37.85
C GLU A 438 19.41 9.04 36.42
N LEU A 439 19.13 7.99 35.65
CA LEU A 439 19.53 7.86 34.24
C LEU A 439 18.55 8.52 33.27
N ARG A 440 17.39 8.99 33.74
CA ARG A 440 16.44 9.76 32.94
C ARG A 440 17.17 11.01 32.49
N PRO A 441 17.48 11.16 31.18
CA PRO A 441 18.18 12.34 30.74
C PRO A 441 17.31 13.54 31.11
N ARG A 442 17.90 14.53 31.80
CA ARG A 442 17.25 15.79 32.17
C ARG A 442 17.00 16.62 30.92
N LEU A 443 16.19 16.08 30.01
CA LEU A 443 15.89 16.64 28.71
C LEU A 443 15.30 18.03 28.88
N LYS A 444 14.43 18.24 29.88
CA LYS A 444 13.91 19.55 30.23
C LYS A 444 15.02 20.56 30.55
N GLU A 445 15.96 20.23 31.44
CA GLU A 445 17.04 21.14 31.84
C GLU A 445 18.03 21.40 30.69
N ARG A 446 18.37 20.36 29.91
CA ARG A 446 19.22 20.51 28.70
C ARG A 446 18.55 21.33 27.61
N PHE A 447 17.23 21.25 27.50
CA PHE A 447 16.46 21.98 26.51
C PHE A 447 16.20 23.43 26.96
N GLU A 448 15.97 23.67 28.24
CA GLU A 448 15.95 25.01 28.84
C GLU A 448 17.31 25.71 28.67
N ASP A 449 18.43 24.99 28.82
CA ASP A 449 19.78 25.49 28.49
C ASP A 449 19.93 25.80 27.00
N TYR A 450 19.41 24.95 26.11
CA TYR A 450 19.45 25.17 24.66
C TYR A 450 18.62 26.39 24.23
N CYS A 451 17.40 26.52 24.76
CA CYS A 451 16.55 27.69 24.58
C CYS A 451 17.20 28.94 25.17
N THR A 452 17.78 28.87 26.37
CA THR A 452 18.51 29.98 26.98
C THR A 452 19.69 30.40 26.12
N THR A 453 20.41 29.45 25.52
CA THR A 453 21.55 29.70 24.62
C THR A 453 21.12 30.31 23.27
N LEU A 454 19.95 29.93 22.75
CA LEU A 454 19.37 30.52 21.54
C LEU A 454 18.74 31.90 21.77
N ILE A 455 18.25 32.17 22.99
CA ILE A 455 17.53 33.39 23.36
C ILE A 455 18.46 34.44 23.97
N THR A 456 19.58 34.06 24.61
CA THR A 456 20.55 35.04 25.14
C THR A 456 21.20 35.81 23.99
N PRO A 457 21.06 37.14 23.96
CA PRO A 457 21.73 37.94 22.95
C PRO A 457 23.23 37.84 23.19
N SER A 458 23.96 37.15 22.30
CA SER A 458 25.36 37.45 22.07
C SER A 458 25.44 38.95 21.77
N SER A 459 25.98 39.69 22.73
CA SER A 459 26.06 41.14 22.71
C SER A 459 26.89 41.57 21.48
N GLY A 460 26.24 42.06 20.42
CA GLY A 460 26.97 42.83 19.40
C GLY A 460 26.44 42.93 17.97
N CYS A 461 25.37 42.26 17.54
CA CYS A 461 24.87 42.48 16.16
C CYS A 461 23.37 42.18 15.98
N PRO A 462 22.52 43.18 15.65
CA PRO A 462 21.07 43.00 15.48
C PRO A 462 20.66 42.28 14.17
N ASN A 463 21.59 41.98 13.25
CA ASN A 463 21.28 41.40 11.94
C ASN A 463 21.66 39.91 11.76
N SER A 464 22.16 39.21 12.80
CA SER A 464 22.65 37.83 12.67
C SER A 464 21.62 36.73 12.98
N ARG A 465 20.46 37.05 13.57
CA ARG A 465 19.45 36.07 14.00
C ARG A 465 18.89 35.17 12.88
N PRO A 466 18.57 35.68 11.67
CA PRO A 466 18.10 34.83 10.57
C PRO A 466 19.22 33.96 9.96
N LEU A 467 20.48 34.34 10.15
CA LEU A 467 21.65 33.64 9.62
C LEU A 467 22.05 32.48 10.54
N ILE A 468 22.04 32.66 11.86
CA ILE A 468 22.42 31.62 12.83
C ILE A 468 21.42 30.45 12.79
N ALA A 469 20.11 30.71 12.72
CA ALA A 469 19.10 29.65 12.57
C ALA A 469 19.25 28.88 11.24
N ARG A 470 19.73 29.56 10.19
CA ARG A 470 19.96 28.97 8.86
C ARG A 470 21.28 28.19 8.81
N THR A 471 22.31 28.64 9.52
CA THR A 471 23.61 27.96 9.65
C THR A 471 23.49 26.72 10.54
N VAL A 472 22.76 26.79 11.66
CA VAL A 472 22.48 25.61 12.51
C VAL A 472 21.63 24.58 11.76
N LYS A 473 20.63 25.02 10.98
CA LYS A 473 19.88 24.14 10.07
C LYS A 473 20.78 23.48 9.02
N ASN A 474 21.74 24.22 8.47
CA ASN A 474 22.65 23.70 7.45
C ASN A 474 23.77 22.81 8.04
N GLU A 475 24.29 23.10 9.23
CA GLU A 475 25.31 22.27 9.91
C GLU A 475 24.71 20.96 10.44
N LEU A 476 23.46 20.98 10.93
CA LEU A 476 22.70 19.76 11.24
C LEU A 476 22.37 18.93 9.98
N LEU A 477 22.28 19.57 8.82
CA LEU A 477 22.07 18.87 7.54
C LEU A 477 23.39 18.33 6.95
N THR A 478 24.52 19.04 7.07
CA THR A 478 25.81 18.60 6.50
C THR A 478 26.59 17.61 7.36
N THR A 479 26.45 17.64 8.70
CA THR A 479 27.04 16.60 9.57
C THR A 479 26.32 15.24 9.46
N LEU A 480 25.19 15.19 8.74
CA LEU A 480 24.45 13.96 8.41
C LEU A 480 24.82 13.38 7.02
N ASP A 481 25.55 14.11 6.17
CA ASP A 481 25.95 13.66 4.83
C ASP A 481 27.31 12.90 4.82
N ASP A 482 28.17 13.08 5.82
CA ASP A 482 29.54 12.52 5.83
C ASP A 482 29.67 11.08 6.35
N PHE A 483 28.56 10.35 6.58
CA PHE A 483 28.59 8.92 6.98
C PHE A 483 28.15 7.94 5.89
N GLU A 484 28.06 8.41 4.64
CA GLU A 484 27.84 7.57 3.47
C GLU A 484 29.17 6.94 3.02
N VAL A 485 29.60 5.85 3.68
CA VAL A 485 30.47 4.75 3.21
C VAL A 485 30.97 4.02 4.47
N CYS A 486 30.22 3.00 4.93
CA CYS A 486 30.69 1.77 5.58
C CYS A 486 29.59 1.14 6.46
N GLU A 487 28.65 0.41 5.87
CA GLU A 487 27.88 -0.63 6.57
C GLU A 487 27.74 -1.84 5.61
N GLY A 488 28.03 -3.09 5.95
CA GLY A 488 28.37 -3.67 7.24
C GLY A 488 29.40 -4.82 7.14
N LYS A 489 30.20 -4.93 8.19
CA LYS A 489 30.96 -6.13 8.56
C LYS A 489 30.46 -6.56 9.92
N GLU A 490 29.80 -7.71 10.00
CA GLU A 490 29.75 -8.46 11.26
C GLU A 490 31.02 -9.31 11.38
N PRO A 491 31.57 -9.49 12.59
CA PRO A 491 32.74 -10.33 12.82
C PRO A 491 32.38 -11.81 12.79
N VAL A 492 33.12 -12.57 11.98
CA VAL A 492 33.14 -14.03 11.98
C VAL A 492 33.74 -14.52 13.31
N GLY A 493 32.87 -14.90 14.24
CA GLY A 493 33.24 -15.68 15.42
C GLY A 493 33.53 -17.14 15.03
N HIS A 494 34.80 -17.47 14.88
CA HIS A 494 35.26 -18.86 14.88
C HIS A 494 35.12 -19.46 16.29
N SER A 495 34.21 -20.42 16.46
CA SER A 495 34.44 -21.50 17.43
C SER A 495 33.80 -22.79 16.90
N GLY A 496 34.65 -23.74 16.55
CA GLY A 496 34.25 -25.12 16.34
C GLY A 496 34.52 -25.90 17.61
N VAL A 497 33.49 -26.54 18.19
CA VAL A 497 33.65 -27.76 19.00
C VAL A 497 32.43 -28.65 18.78
N ARG A 498 32.73 -29.93 18.51
CA ARG A 498 31.80 -31.05 18.30
C ARG A 498 30.97 -31.34 19.56
N GLY A 499 29.73 -31.81 19.35
CA GLY A 499 28.96 -32.51 20.38
C GLY A 499 27.69 -33.14 19.81
N LEU A 500 27.73 -34.46 19.58
CA LEU A 500 26.55 -35.28 19.36
C LEU A 500 25.61 -35.21 20.56
N THR A 501 24.32 -34.96 20.35
CA THR A 501 23.23 -35.66 21.06
C THR A 501 21.95 -35.63 20.24
N THR A 502 21.46 -36.83 19.94
CA THR A 502 20.09 -37.15 19.49
C THR A 502 19.04 -36.60 20.46
N PHE A 503 18.07 -35.85 19.96
CA PHE A 503 16.81 -35.58 20.67
C PHE A 503 15.62 -36.02 19.81
N THR A 504 14.81 -36.84 20.45
CA THR A 504 13.53 -37.39 20.01
C THR A 504 12.44 -36.30 19.98
N PRO A 505 11.45 -36.38 19.08
CA PRO A 505 10.32 -35.46 19.09
C PRO A 505 9.23 -35.95 20.07
N SER A 506 8.84 -35.07 21.00
CA SER A 506 7.63 -35.23 21.82
C SER A 506 6.38 -34.65 21.13
N PRO A 507 5.17 -35.07 21.55
CA PRO A 507 4.09 -35.36 20.62
C PRO A 507 3.12 -34.21 20.36
N SER A 508 2.51 -34.31 19.19
CA SER A 508 1.44 -33.46 18.66
C SER A 508 0.22 -33.42 19.58
N ILE A 509 -0.23 -32.19 19.85
CA ILE A 509 -1.50 -31.87 20.51
C ILE A 509 -2.65 -32.44 19.66
N LYS A 510 -3.33 -33.47 20.20
CA LYS A 510 -4.56 -34.04 19.63
C LYS A 510 -5.71 -33.05 19.77
N ARG A 511 -6.23 -32.59 18.63
CA ARG A 511 -7.52 -31.91 18.52
C ARG A 511 -8.62 -32.91 18.86
N ARG A 512 -9.41 -32.61 19.89
CA ARG A 512 -10.59 -33.36 20.34
C ARG A 512 -11.61 -33.46 19.20
N GLU A 513 -11.85 -34.66 18.70
CA GLU A 513 -13.04 -34.97 17.90
C GLU A 513 -14.23 -35.13 18.85
N VAL A 514 -15.29 -34.38 18.58
CA VAL A 514 -16.60 -34.50 19.22
C VAL A 514 -17.27 -35.73 18.61
N GLY A 515 -17.39 -36.80 19.40
CA GLY A 515 -18.11 -38.01 18.99
C GLY A 515 -19.59 -37.71 18.82
N MET A 516 -20.11 -37.96 17.60
CA MET A 516 -21.55 -38.09 17.38
C MET A 516 -22.00 -39.45 17.93
N ASP A 517 -22.90 -39.37 18.90
CA ASP A 517 -23.62 -40.46 19.51
C ASP A 517 -24.49 -41.18 18.46
N LYS A 518 -24.25 -42.49 18.28
CA LYS A 518 -25.10 -43.36 17.47
C LYS A 518 -26.16 -43.96 18.38
N GLY A 519 -27.37 -43.40 18.28
CA GLY A 519 -28.56 -43.96 18.92
C GLY A 519 -28.83 -45.38 18.45
N ARG A 520 -28.94 -46.28 19.43
CA ARG A 520 -29.46 -47.65 19.35
C ARG A 520 -30.88 -47.67 18.78
N GLU A 521 -31.08 -48.47 17.74
CA GLU A 521 -32.32 -49.22 17.54
C GLU A 521 -32.29 -50.41 18.51
N ASP A 522 -33.31 -50.53 19.36
CA ASP A 522 -33.73 -51.80 19.95
C ASP A 522 -35.26 -51.75 20.13
N ASP A 523 -35.92 -52.65 19.41
CA ASP A 523 -37.08 -53.46 19.77
C ASP A 523 -38.18 -52.85 20.67
N LEU A 524 -39.39 -52.75 20.13
CA LEU A 524 -40.60 -53.13 20.86
C LEU A 524 -41.70 -53.64 19.90
N LYS A 525 -42.32 -54.73 20.34
CA LYS A 525 -43.43 -55.49 19.78
C LYS A 525 -44.72 -54.69 19.62
#